data_AF-K1UGJ3-F1
#
_entry.id   AF-K1UGJ3-F1
#
_cell.length_a   1.000
_cell.length_b   1.000
_cell.length_c   1.000
_cell.angle_alpha   90.00
_cell.angle_beta   90.00
_cell.angle_gamma   90.00
#
_symmetry.space_group_name_H-M   'P 1'
#
loop_
_entity.id
_entity.type
_entity.pdbx_description
1 polymer ?
#
loop_
_entity_poly.entity_id
_entity_poly.type
_entity_poly.pdbx_seq_one_letter_code
_entity_poly.pdbx_strand_id
1 'polypeptide(L)'
;MGALTYEPITSVQTGHEIEDFDLLQAKALEVLKEQQDNDAGLLLYNSGNSGGCRPKAIFTNEDGHWLVKFRHTYDPQDMGKQEYHYNEIAKQCGIQVPEFKLVNNKYFACRRFDISPTGERIHVATAGALLNVSLSNPILDYLNLLALTGYLTQSQEDVEGDVPLHWFLII
;
A
#
# COMPACT_ATOMS: atom_id res chain seq x y z
N MET A 1 -2.11 5.93 2.82
CA MET A 1 -1.44 6.67 1.74
C MET A 1 -2.42 7.71 1.21
N GLY A 2 -1.96 8.92 0.88
CA GLY A 2 -2.77 9.95 0.21
C GLY A 2 -3.95 10.55 0.98
N ALA A 3 -4.21 10.11 2.22
CA ALA A 3 -5.32 10.62 3.03
C ALA A 3 -5.13 12.09 3.41
N LEU A 4 -6.21 12.87 3.34
CA LEU A 4 -6.24 14.24 3.86
C LEU A 4 -5.86 14.22 5.34
N THR A 5 -4.89 15.05 5.70
CA THR A 5 -4.47 15.25 7.08
C THR A 5 -5.11 16.52 7.63
N TYR A 6 -5.62 16.45 8.84
CA TYR A 6 -6.11 17.62 9.57
C TYR A 6 -4.95 18.26 10.33
N GLU A 7 -4.88 19.59 10.28
CA GLU A 7 -3.99 20.37 11.15
C GLU A 7 -4.83 21.21 12.14
N PRO A 8 -4.52 21.17 13.45
CA PRO A 8 -3.40 20.46 14.09
C PRO A 8 -3.66 18.95 14.24
N ILE A 9 -2.59 18.15 14.19
CA ILE A 9 -2.66 16.70 14.43
C ILE A 9 -2.64 16.40 15.93
N THR A 10 -3.59 15.60 16.40
CA THR A 10 -3.54 15.01 17.75
C THR A 10 -2.91 13.63 17.63
N SER A 11 -1.63 13.51 17.98
CA SER A 11 -0.94 12.21 18.02
C SER A 11 -1.38 11.44 19.27
N VAL A 12 -2.11 10.34 19.08
CA VAL A 12 -2.28 9.34 20.14
C VAL A 12 -0.95 8.59 20.26
N GLN A 13 -0.13 8.94 21.25
CA GLN A 13 1.11 8.22 21.55
C GLN A 13 0.75 6.85 22.15
N THR A 14 0.58 5.85 21.28
CA THR A 14 0.70 4.46 21.70
C THR A 14 2.18 4.12 21.61
N GLY A 15 2.78 3.70 22.73
CA GLY A 15 4.24 3.59 22.87
C GLY A 15 4.90 2.66 21.85
N HIS A 16 6.14 3.01 21.48
CA HIS A 16 7.08 2.34 20.57
C HIS A 16 6.54 1.97 19.18
N GLU A 17 7.20 2.47 18.12
CA GLU A 17 7.07 1.88 16.79
C GLU A 17 7.42 0.39 16.90
N ILE A 18 6.44 -0.48 16.66
CA ILE A 18 6.65 -1.93 16.74
C ILE A 18 7.40 -2.34 15.48
N GLU A 19 8.73 -2.44 15.59
CA GLU A 19 9.59 -2.99 14.54
C GLU A 19 9.54 -4.53 14.48
N ASP A 20 8.81 -5.16 15.40
CA ASP A 20 8.56 -6.60 15.40
C ASP A 20 7.46 -6.96 14.40
N PHE A 21 7.87 -7.16 13.15
CA PHE A 21 6.97 -7.56 12.06
C PHE A 21 6.33 -8.94 12.28
N ASP A 22 6.96 -9.84 13.04
CA ASP A 22 6.38 -11.14 13.35
C ASP A 22 5.22 -11.00 14.34
N LEU A 23 5.38 -10.15 15.36
CA LEU A 23 4.29 -9.80 16.26
C LEU A 23 3.13 -9.11 15.52
N LEU A 24 3.43 -8.15 14.63
CA LEU A 24 2.41 -7.47 13.83
C LEU A 24 1.65 -8.45 12.91
N GLN A 25 2.36 -9.37 12.26
CA GLN A 25 1.74 -10.42 11.44
C GLN A 25 0.86 -11.36 12.26
N ALA A 26 1.30 -11.74 13.47
CA ALA A 26 0.51 -12.58 14.38
C ALA A 26 -0.80 -11.90 14.78
N LYS A 27 -0.72 -10.65 15.26
CA LYS A 27 -1.89 -9.83 15.60
C LYS A 27 -2.84 -9.66 14.41
N ALA A 28 -2.28 -9.40 13.23
CA ALA A 28 -3.05 -9.29 12.00
C ALA A 28 -3.83 -10.57 11.68
N LEU A 29 -3.22 -11.75 11.86
CA LEU A 29 -3.90 -13.03 11.64
C LEU A 29 -4.96 -13.33 12.70
N GLU A 30 -4.78 -12.89 13.95
CA GLU A 30 -5.78 -13.07 15.02
C GLU A 30 -7.04 -12.25 14.74
N VAL A 31 -6.87 -10.98 14.36
CA VAL A 31 -7.99 -10.10 13.98
C VAL A 31 -8.69 -10.65 12.73
N LEU A 32 -7.94 -11.06 11.69
CA LEU A 32 -8.52 -11.63 10.47
C LEU A 32 -9.24 -12.98 10.65
N LYS A 33 -8.99 -13.69 11.76
CA LYS A 33 -9.69 -14.94 12.10
C LYS A 33 -10.94 -14.70 12.96
N GLU A 34 -11.32 -13.45 13.20
CA GLU A 34 -12.41 -13.08 14.11
C GLU A 34 -12.18 -13.64 15.53
N GLN A 35 -10.92 -13.90 15.91
CA GLN A 35 -10.61 -14.48 17.21
C GLN A 35 -10.60 -13.42 18.31
N GLN A 36 -10.08 -12.22 18.02
CA GLN A 36 -10.07 -11.07 18.92
C GLN A 36 -10.00 -9.75 18.13
N ASP A 37 -10.79 -8.75 18.52
CA ASP A 37 -10.78 -7.40 17.89
C ASP A 37 -10.00 -6.36 18.70
N ASN A 38 -9.47 -6.73 19.87
CA ASN A 38 -8.79 -5.79 20.78
C ASN A 38 -7.59 -5.09 20.13
N ASP A 39 -6.90 -5.78 19.22
CA ASP A 39 -5.74 -5.26 18.49
C ASP A 39 -6.09 -4.60 17.14
N ALA A 40 -7.36 -4.59 16.73
CA ALA A 40 -7.78 -3.97 15.47
C ALA A 40 -7.44 -2.46 15.43
N GLY A 41 -7.54 -1.77 16.57
CA GLY A 41 -7.15 -0.36 16.70
C GLY A 41 -5.65 -0.13 16.47
N LEU A 42 -4.81 -1.03 16.98
CA LEU A 42 -3.35 -0.98 16.78
C LEU A 42 -2.98 -1.24 15.31
N LEU A 43 -3.62 -2.24 14.68
CA LEU A 43 -3.41 -2.54 13.27
C LEU A 43 -3.89 -1.40 12.37
N LEU A 44 -5.05 -0.80 12.68
CA LEU A 44 -5.56 0.36 11.96
C LEU A 44 -4.59 1.54 12.07
N TYR A 45 -4.10 1.82 13.27
CA TYR A 45 -3.10 2.86 13.51
C TYR A 45 -1.83 2.61 12.69
N ASN A 46 -1.26 1.41 12.80
CA ASN A 46 -0.04 1.05 12.09
C ASN A 46 -0.23 1.05 10.56
N SER A 47 -1.42 0.72 10.06
CA SER A 47 -1.71 0.78 8.62
C SER A 47 -1.70 2.21 8.07
N GLY A 48 -1.88 3.23 8.91
CA GLY A 48 -2.00 4.63 8.47
C GLY A 48 -3.04 4.84 7.37
N ASN A 49 -4.15 4.10 7.47
CA ASN A 49 -5.29 4.15 6.54
C ASN A 49 -4.87 3.91 5.06
N SER A 50 -4.01 2.93 4.81
CA SER A 50 -3.42 2.69 3.49
C SER A 50 -4.28 1.87 2.51
N GLY A 51 -5.60 1.73 2.77
CA GLY A 51 -6.55 1.01 1.91
C GLY A 51 -6.23 -0.48 1.73
N GLY A 52 -7.02 -1.23 0.96
CA GLY A 52 -6.76 -2.63 0.60
C GLY A 52 -7.20 -3.69 1.63
N CYS A 53 -7.28 -4.95 1.20
CA CYS A 53 -7.80 -6.07 2.01
C CYS A 53 -6.73 -6.76 2.86
N ARG A 54 -5.44 -6.61 2.50
CA ARG A 54 -4.32 -7.20 3.24
C ARG A 54 -3.88 -6.29 4.39
N PRO A 55 -3.54 -6.86 5.57
CA PRO A 55 -2.97 -6.08 6.65
C PRO A 55 -1.63 -5.47 6.22
N LYS A 56 -1.36 -4.26 6.70
CA LYS A 56 -0.19 -3.48 6.33
C LYS A 56 0.21 -2.55 7.47
N ALA A 57 1.49 -2.23 7.54
CA ALA A 57 2.03 -1.27 8.51
C ALA A 57 2.96 -0.27 7.84
N ILE A 58 2.97 0.96 8.34
CA ILE A 58 3.91 1.99 7.96
C ILE A 58 5.11 1.92 8.90
N PHE A 59 6.30 1.98 8.32
CA PHE A 59 7.57 1.96 9.04
C PHE A 59 8.47 3.06 8.49
N THR A 60 9.16 3.80 9.37
CA THR A 60 10.11 4.84 8.96
C THR A 60 11.47 4.52 9.55
N ASN A 61 12.50 4.55 8.72
CA ASN A 61 13.89 4.44 9.15
C ASN A 61 14.76 5.48 8.43
N GLU A 62 16.07 5.44 8.66
CA GLU A 62 17.04 6.32 8.00
C GLU A 62 16.99 6.22 6.47
N ASP A 63 16.59 5.06 5.92
CA ASP A 63 16.46 4.85 4.46
C ASP A 63 15.19 5.49 3.86
N GLY A 64 14.20 5.81 4.70
CA GLY A 64 12.96 6.46 4.29
C GLY A 64 11.69 5.86 4.88
N HIS A 65 10.57 6.12 4.21
CA HIS A 65 9.24 5.70 4.66
C HIS A 65 8.76 4.49 3.85
N TRP A 66 8.36 3.44 4.54
CA TRP A 66 8.03 2.14 3.99
C TRP A 66 6.61 1.74 4.35
N LEU A 67 5.99 0.97 3.46
CA LEU A 67 4.75 0.23 3.69
C LEU A 67 5.10 -1.26 3.65
N VAL A 68 4.96 -1.93 4.80
CA VAL A 68 5.17 -3.37 4.95
C VAL A 68 3.83 -4.08 4.77
N LYS A 69 3.78 -5.07 3.89
CA LYS A 69 2.59 -5.88 3.63
C LYS A 69 2.67 -7.21 4.38
N PHE A 70 1.57 -7.56 5.04
CA PHE A 70 1.41 -8.82 5.76
C PHE A 70 0.43 -9.71 5.00
N ARG A 71 0.64 -11.03 5.12
CA ARG A 71 -0.22 -12.01 4.45
C ARG A 71 -1.59 -12.08 5.12
N HIS A 72 -2.61 -12.37 4.33
CA HIS A 72 -3.93 -12.77 4.81
C HIS A 72 -3.91 -14.22 5.35
N THR A 73 -4.97 -14.62 6.04
CA THR A 73 -5.19 -16.00 6.52
C THR A 73 -5.20 -17.05 5.40
N TYR A 74 -5.63 -16.68 4.19
CA TYR A 74 -5.75 -17.55 3.03
C TYR A 74 -4.53 -17.47 2.09
N ASP A 75 -3.61 -16.54 2.33
CA ASP A 75 -2.40 -16.38 1.53
C ASP A 75 -1.33 -17.43 1.92
N PRO A 76 -0.45 -17.84 0.99
CA PRO A 76 0.72 -18.67 1.28
C PRO A 76 1.64 -18.07 2.36
N GLN A 77 2.41 -18.91 3.07
CA GLN A 77 3.36 -18.44 4.09
C GLN A 77 4.47 -17.55 3.51
N ASP A 78 4.82 -17.78 2.25
CA ASP A 78 5.85 -17.07 1.50
C ASP A 78 5.30 -15.90 0.66
N MET A 79 4.06 -15.44 0.93
CA MET A 79 3.42 -14.36 0.17
C MET A 79 4.31 -13.12 0.00
N GLY A 80 5.02 -12.69 1.06
CA GLY A 80 5.94 -11.54 0.97
C GLY A 80 7.13 -11.77 0.02
N LYS A 81 7.63 -13.02 -0.08
CA LYS A 81 8.65 -13.38 -1.07
C LYS A 81 8.10 -13.40 -2.49
N GLN A 82 6.85 -13.86 -2.65
CA GLN A 82 6.17 -13.84 -3.94
C GLN A 82 5.95 -12.40 -4.43
N GLU A 83 5.46 -11.50 -3.57
CA GLU A 83 5.31 -10.07 -3.92
C GLU A 83 6.66 -9.43 -4.29
N TYR A 84 7.72 -9.73 -3.55
CA TYR A 84 9.07 -9.28 -3.87
C TYR A 84 9.50 -9.75 -5.27
N HIS A 85 9.35 -11.05 -5.55
CA HIS A 85 9.75 -11.63 -6.83
C HIS A 85 8.93 -11.06 -8.01
N TYR A 86 7.63 -10.84 -7.83
CA TYR A 86 6.81 -10.20 -8.87
C TYR A 86 7.26 -8.77 -9.16
N ASN A 87 7.70 -8.02 -8.15
CA ASN A 87 8.25 -6.67 -8.35
C ASN A 87 9.62 -6.70 -9.04
N GLU A 88 10.46 -7.71 -8.79
CA GLU A 88 11.70 -7.91 -9.55
C GLU A 88 11.42 -8.16 -11.02
N ILE A 89 10.48 -9.07 -11.33
CA ILE A 89 10.07 -9.35 -12.71
C ILE A 89 9.47 -8.09 -13.36
N ALA A 90 8.60 -7.38 -12.66
CA ALA A 90 8.00 -6.15 -13.17
C ALA A 90 9.08 -5.13 -13.57
N LYS A 91 10.07 -4.92 -12.71
CA LYS A 91 11.22 -4.03 -12.99
C LYS A 91 12.02 -4.51 -14.20
N GLN A 92 12.24 -5.81 -14.36
CA GLN A 92 12.92 -6.38 -15.53
C GLN A 92 12.13 -6.19 -16.83
N CYS A 93 10.80 -6.17 -16.75
CA CYS A 93 9.90 -5.87 -17.86
C CYS A 93 9.79 -4.37 -18.16
N GLY A 94 10.52 -3.50 -17.45
CA GLY A 94 10.46 -2.04 -17.64
C GLY A 94 9.24 -1.37 -16.98
N ILE A 95 8.51 -2.10 -16.13
CA ILE A 95 7.38 -1.55 -15.37
C ILE A 95 7.94 -0.68 -14.25
N GLN A 96 7.43 0.55 -14.15
CA GLN A 96 7.77 1.44 -13.05
C GLN A 96 7.14 0.93 -11.76
N VAL A 97 7.99 0.55 -10.81
CA VAL A 97 7.59 0.17 -9.45
C VAL A 97 8.37 1.05 -8.46
N PRO A 98 7.78 1.44 -7.32
CA PRO A 98 8.51 2.10 -6.25
C PRO A 98 9.63 1.21 -5.75
N GLU A 99 10.60 1.80 -5.06
CA GLU A 99 11.67 1.04 -4.42
C GLU A 99 11.09 -0.01 -3.46
N PHE A 100 11.60 -1.24 -3.50
CA PHE A 100 11.08 -2.33 -2.68
C PHE A 100 12.23 -3.18 -2.12
N LYS A 101 11.99 -3.78 -0.95
CA LYS A 101 12.93 -4.69 -0.28
C LYS A 101 12.20 -5.81 0.44
N LEU A 102 12.93 -6.90 0.70
CA LEU A 102 12.46 -7.99 1.54
C LEU A 102 13.05 -7.82 2.96
N VAL A 103 12.19 -7.62 3.95
CA VAL A 103 12.59 -7.41 5.34
C VAL A 103 12.50 -8.74 6.10
N ASN A 104 13.48 -9.01 6.96
CA ASN A 104 13.62 -10.27 7.72
C ASN A 104 13.54 -11.53 6.83
N ASN A 105 13.94 -11.42 5.56
CA ASN A 105 13.81 -12.46 4.55
C ASN A 105 12.38 -13.06 4.44
N LYS A 106 11.35 -12.24 4.71
CA LYS A 106 9.96 -12.71 4.83
C LYS A 106 8.91 -11.69 4.36
N TYR A 107 9.05 -10.43 4.76
CA TYR A 107 8.02 -9.41 4.54
C TYR A 107 8.36 -8.51 3.36
N PHE A 108 7.39 -8.31 2.46
CA PHE A 108 7.53 -7.34 1.39
C PHE A 108 7.38 -5.92 1.96
N ALA A 109 8.34 -5.06 1.68
CA ALA A 109 8.28 -3.64 2.01
C ALA A 109 8.46 -2.80 0.74
N CYS A 110 7.53 -1.88 0.52
CA CYS A 110 7.55 -0.93 -0.59
C CYS A 110 7.75 0.47 -0.03
N ARG A 111 8.65 1.25 -0.63
CA ARG A 111 8.84 2.66 -0.28
C ARG A 111 7.58 3.43 -0.64
N ARG A 112 7.18 4.33 0.24
CA ARG A 112 6.02 5.19 0.04
C ARG A 112 6.33 6.22 -1.04
N PHE A 113 5.60 6.16 -2.15
CA PHE A 113 5.70 7.11 -3.25
C PHE A 113 4.88 8.39 -3.00
N ASP A 114 4.04 8.42 -1.96
CA ASP A 114 3.28 9.60 -1.54
C ASP A 114 4.06 10.53 -0.59
N ILE A 115 5.38 10.35 -0.49
CA ILE A 115 6.30 11.20 0.29
C ILE A 115 7.50 11.56 -0.60
N SER A 116 7.77 12.85 -0.73
CA SER A 116 8.90 13.37 -1.51
C SER A 116 10.25 13.10 -0.80
N PRO A 117 11.39 13.21 -1.51
CA PRO A 117 12.71 13.16 -0.88
C PRO A 117 12.95 14.24 0.18
N THR A 118 12.21 15.35 0.12
CA THR A 118 12.24 16.45 1.10
C THR A 118 11.32 16.20 2.31
N GLY A 119 10.58 15.08 2.33
CA GLY A 119 9.67 14.70 3.41
C GLY A 119 8.25 15.27 3.27
N GLU A 120 7.95 15.96 2.17
CA GLU A 120 6.63 16.53 1.91
C GLU A 120 5.66 15.44 1.46
N ARG A 121 4.42 15.48 1.94
CA ARG A 121 3.38 14.54 1.49
C ARG A 121 2.82 14.98 0.15
N ILE A 122 2.80 14.03 -0.79
CA ILE A 122 2.20 14.22 -2.10
C ILE A 122 0.77 13.69 -2.04
N HIS A 123 -0.20 14.49 -2.48
CA HIS A 123 -1.59 14.04 -2.53
C HIS A 123 -1.76 12.94 -3.59
N VAL A 124 -2.37 11.83 -3.19
CA VAL A 124 -2.61 10.67 -4.05
C VAL A 124 -4.06 10.23 -3.91
N ALA A 125 -4.71 9.98 -5.04
CA ALA A 125 -6.05 9.42 -5.11
C ALA A 125 -6.04 8.16 -5.96
N THR A 126 -6.85 7.16 -5.59
CA THR A 126 -7.03 5.96 -6.42
C THR A 126 -7.94 6.27 -7.62
N ALA A 127 -7.82 5.51 -8.72
CA ALA A 127 -8.75 5.63 -9.84
C ALA A 127 -10.22 5.49 -9.39
N GLY A 128 -10.49 4.58 -8.46
CA GLY A 128 -11.82 4.43 -7.86
C GLY A 128 -12.30 5.68 -7.13
N ALA A 129 -11.41 6.37 -6.39
CA ALA A 129 -11.75 7.63 -5.73
C ALA A 129 -12.04 8.75 -6.75
N LEU A 130 -11.22 8.86 -7.80
CA LEU A 130 -11.40 9.87 -8.85
C LEU A 130 -12.66 9.64 -9.69
N LEU A 131 -13.00 8.37 -9.96
CA LEU A 131 -14.19 7.97 -10.71
C LEU A 131 -15.43 7.81 -9.82
N ASN A 132 -15.31 8.04 -8.51
CA ASN A 132 -16.37 7.83 -7.52
C ASN A 132 -17.00 6.42 -7.59
N VAL A 133 -16.16 5.40 -7.78
CA VAL A 133 -16.57 4.00 -7.85
C VAL A 133 -16.69 3.43 -6.44
N SER A 134 -17.78 2.70 -6.18
CA SER A 134 -18.00 2.02 -4.91
C SER A 134 -16.95 0.93 -4.66
N LEU A 135 -16.37 0.91 -3.46
CA LEU A 135 -15.49 -0.17 -3.01
C LEU A 135 -16.21 -1.51 -2.89
N SER A 136 -17.53 -1.49 -2.63
CA SER A 136 -18.35 -2.70 -2.49
C SER A 136 -18.77 -3.31 -3.84
N ASN A 137 -18.71 -2.51 -4.90
CA ASN A 137 -19.03 -2.94 -6.26
C ASN A 137 -18.05 -2.30 -7.25
N PRO A 138 -16.79 -2.76 -7.29
CA PRO A 138 -15.78 -2.16 -8.14
C PRO A 138 -16.08 -2.48 -9.61
N ILE A 139 -16.56 -1.48 -10.34
CA ILE A 139 -16.77 -1.55 -11.80
C ILE A 139 -15.65 -0.74 -12.46
N LEU A 140 -14.43 -1.29 -12.42
CA LEU A 140 -13.24 -0.67 -12.99
C LEU A 140 -12.60 -1.67 -13.95
N ASP A 141 -12.52 -1.29 -15.23
CA ASP A 141 -11.90 -2.06 -16.30
C ASP A 141 -10.83 -1.21 -16.99
N TYR A 142 -10.12 -1.81 -17.94
CA TYR A 142 -9.07 -1.11 -18.68
C TYR A 142 -9.60 0.06 -19.49
N LEU A 143 -10.83 0.00 -20.02
CA LEU A 143 -11.39 1.09 -20.81
C LEU A 143 -11.57 2.34 -19.95
N ASN A 144 -12.16 2.19 -18.75
CA ASN A 144 -12.34 3.28 -17.81
C ASN A 144 -11.01 3.82 -17.30
N LEU A 145 -10.03 2.95 -17.05
CA LEU A 145 -8.70 3.35 -16.60
C LEU A 145 -7.95 4.16 -17.66
N LEU A 146 -7.89 3.67 -18.91
CA LEU A 146 -7.20 4.34 -20.00
C LEU A 146 -7.88 5.68 -20.35
N ALA A 147 -9.21 5.73 -20.32
CA ALA A 147 -9.96 6.97 -20.50
C ALA A 147 -9.65 7.99 -19.39
N LEU A 148 -9.58 7.55 -18.13
CA LEU A 148 -9.20 8.40 -17.01
C LEU A 148 -7.76 8.91 -17.17
N THR A 149 -6.81 8.03 -17.52
CA THR A 149 -5.41 8.42 -17.76
C THR A 149 -5.35 9.51 -18.82
N GLY A 150 -5.94 9.29 -20.01
CA GLY A 150 -5.91 10.28 -21.09
C GLY A 150 -6.59 11.60 -20.71
N TYR A 151 -7.67 11.54 -19.91
CA TYR A 151 -8.33 12.74 -19.40
C TYR A 151 -7.47 13.52 -18.39
N LEU A 152 -6.71 12.85 -17.53
CA LEU A 152 -5.89 13.52 -16.52
C LEU A 152 -4.56 14.02 -17.08
N THR A 153 -3.86 13.19 -17.86
CA THR A 153 -2.52 13.49 -18.34
C THR A 153 -2.50 14.33 -19.60
N GLN A 154 -3.60 14.30 -20.38
CA GLN A 154 -3.69 14.93 -21.70
C GLN A 154 -2.55 14.47 -22.64
N SER A 155 -2.07 13.23 -22.45
CA SER A 155 -0.91 12.65 -23.13
C SER A 155 -1.23 11.27 -23.69
N GLN A 156 -1.02 11.08 -24.99
CA GLN A 156 -1.20 9.76 -25.63
C GLN A 156 -0.11 8.77 -25.20
N GLU A 157 1.11 9.25 -24.98
CA GLU A 157 2.22 8.42 -24.49
C GLU A 157 1.89 7.80 -23.13
N ASP A 158 1.22 8.56 -22.24
CA ASP A 158 0.80 8.03 -20.95
C ASP A 158 -0.32 7.01 -21.10
N VAL A 159 -1.25 7.15 -22.05
CA VAL A 159 -2.29 6.13 -22.31
C VAL A 159 -1.69 4.84 -22.87
N GLU A 160 -0.65 4.94 -23.71
CA GLU A 160 0.03 3.79 -24.31
C GLU A 160 1.03 3.13 -23.34
N GLY A 161 1.69 3.92 -22.50
CA GLY A 161 2.69 3.51 -21.52
C GLY A 161 2.09 3.05 -20.19
N ASP A 162 1.02 3.69 -19.71
CA ASP A 162 0.21 3.21 -18.59
C ASP A 162 -0.75 2.12 -19.08
N VAL A 163 -0.26 0.90 -19.22
CA VAL A 163 -1.02 -0.18 -18.58
C VAL A 163 -0.84 0.10 -17.10
N PRO A 164 -1.85 0.61 -16.39
CA PRO A 164 -1.58 1.40 -15.21
C PRO A 164 -1.22 0.46 -14.05
N LEU A 165 0.06 0.15 -13.96
CA LEU A 165 0.61 -0.87 -13.06
C LEU A 165 0.94 -0.28 -11.69
N HIS A 166 0.91 1.06 -11.57
CA HIS A 166 0.92 1.76 -10.28
C HIS A 166 -0.25 1.35 -9.36
N TRP A 167 -1.34 0.79 -9.93
CA TRP A 167 -2.49 0.28 -9.19
C TRP A 167 -2.27 -1.07 -8.49
N PHE A 168 -1.32 -1.89 -8.96
CA PHE A 168 -1.08 -3.23 -8.38
C PHE A 168 -0.51 -3.18 -6.97
N LEU A 169 0.04 -2.04 -6.54
CA LEU A 169 0.69 -1.92 -5.24
C LEU A 169 -0.25 -1.46 -4.12
N ILE A 170 -1.44 -0.95 -4.43
CA ILE A 170 -2.36 -0.41 -3.42
C ILE A 170 -3.33 -1.47 -2.86
N ILE A 171 -3.53 -2.58 -3.58
CA ILE A 171 -4.35 -3.72 -3.10
C ILE A 171 -3.58 -4.59 -2.10
#